data_AF-A0A2S6QBH0-F1
#
_entry.id   AF-A0A2S6QBH0-F1
#
_cell.length_a   1.000
_cell.length_b   1.000
_cell.length_c   1.000
_cell.angle_alpha   90.00
_cell.angle_beta   90.00
_cell.angle_gamma   90.00
#
_symmetry.space_group_name_H-M   'P 1'
#
loop_
_entity.id
_entity.type
_entity.pdbx_description
1 polymer ?
#
loop_
_entity_poly.entity_id
_entity_poly.type
_entity_poly.pdbx_seq_one_letter_code
_entity_poly.pdbx_strand_id
1 'polypeptide(L)'
;MCPPVLSTGPTLTGDTSQNRLLIGFFGGGPQALECVGRIVADRDFIVAFVHLRDPDDEALRAFCVANDIDILDERDANAAATLVAIGSYHVDLIVSVNAKQIFRQPLLDIPTRGAVNIHNGLLPRQRGGGGAYTAIINGETPGTTVHFIDDGIDTGDIITQREIPLGPNETMGDFQQRAISASAELLLVALGDIRNGTETRIPQRDQPFHYTPSKAPWDELIDWSQTSRMILDKIRARKPGPANFYICDDEVYEVVEATPEPNILDFFSTFGQVLQRHPEKGLLVKTGDNGLWLNRVRKHGEEMTTVPNHPSGKMLRYMVDRELFYLKRRLAVLEAGQTDPQ
;
A
#
# COMPACT_ATOMS: atom_id res chain seq x y z
N MET A 1 -40.01 -18.04 70.87
CA MET A 1 -38.83 -17.18 70.64
C MET A 1 -38.08 -17.75 69.43
N CYS A 2 -38.30 -17.19 68.24
CA CYS A 2 -37.55 -17.53 67.03
C CYS A 2 -36.29 -16.65 66.95
N PRO A 3 -35.16 -17.15 66.40
CA PRO A 3 -33.96 -16.35 66.22
C PRO A 3 -34.12 -15.36 65.05
N PRO A 4 -33.36 -14.26 65.01
CA PRO A 4 -33.48 -13.25 63.97
C PRO A 4 -32.87 -13.74 62.65
N VAL A 5 -33.61 -13.48 61.57
CA VAL A 5 -33.18 -13.70 60.18
C VAL A 5 -32.05 -12.70 59.86
N LEU A 6 -30.87 -13.23 59.53
CA LEU A 6 -29.79 -12.42 58.96
C LEU A 6 -30.19 -11.96 57.56
N SER A 7 -30.33 -10.65 57.39
CA SER A 7 -30.50 -9.99 56.10
C SER A 7 -29.24 -10.24 55.26
N THR A 8 -29.39 -11.04 54.21
CA THR A 8 -28.44 -11.06 53.09
C THR A 8 -28.54 -9.70 52.39
N GLY A 9 -27.52 -8.87 52.58
CA GLY A 9 -27.35 -7.65 51.79
C GLY A 9 -27.30 -8.00 50.29
N PRO A 10 -27.61 -7.03 49.42
CA PRO A 10 -27.69 -7.29 47.99
C PRO A 10 -26.34 -7.81 47.52
N THR A 11 -26.37 -8.97 46.86
CA THR A 11 -25.30 -9.45 46.01
C THR A 11 -24.86 -8.29 45.14
N LEU A 12 -23.62 -7.83 45.33
CA LEU A 12 -22.95 -6.94 44.39
C LEU A 12 -22.93 -7.71 43.06
N THR A 13 -23.95 -7.46 42.25
CA THR A 13 -23.94 -7.78 40.84
C THR A 13 -22.76 -7.00 40.31
N GLY A 14 -21.72 -7.73 39.90
CA GLY A 14 -20.51 -7.17 39.34
C GLY A 14 -20.91 -6.19 38.26
N ASP A 15 -20.59 -4.92 38.50
CA ASP A 15 -20.57 -3.91 37.46
C ASP A 15 -19.64 -4.43 36.37
N THR A 16 -20.19 -4.71 35.19
CA THR A 16 -19.45 -5.14 34.00
C THR A 16 -18.72 -4.00 33.31
N SER A 17 -18.50 -2.88 34.00
CA SER A 17 -17.44 -1.92 33.70
C SER A 17 -16.09 -2.54 34.12
N GLN A 18 -15.06 -2.74 33.31
CA GLN A 18 -14.72 -2.37 31.95
C GLN A 18 -13.70 -3.41 31.44
N ASN A 19 -14.01 -4.22 30.42
CA ASN A 19 -12.99 -5.02 29.71
C ASN A 19 -12.57 -4.28 28.44
N ARG A 20 -12.18 -3.01 28.59
CA ARG A 20 -11.67 -2.21 27.46
C ARG A 20 -10.29 -2.71 27.12
N LEU A 21 -10.00 -2.85 25.82
CA LEU A 21 -8.67 -3.23 25.37
C LEU A 21 -7.78 -1.99 25.32
N LEU A 22 -6.68 -1.99 26.06
CA LEU A 22 -5.68 -0.93 26.03
C LEU A 22 -4.71 -1.17 24.87
N ILE A 23 -4.65 -0.24 23.92
CA ILE A 23 -3.96 -0.39 22.65
C ILE A 23 -2.77 0.57 22.59
N GLY A 24 -1.60 0.02 22.28
CA GLY A 24 -0.47 0.79 21.76
C GLY A 24 -0.53 0.83 20.24
N PHE A 25 -0.57 2.02 19.64
CA PHE A 25 -0.78 2.16 18.20
C PHE A 25 0.51 2.62 17.50
N PHE A 26 0.86 1.97 16.39
CA PHE A 26 1.99 2.33 15.54
C PHE A 26 1.50 2.62 14.14
N GLY A 27 1.82 3.79 13.58
CA GLY A 27 1.45 4.04 12.20
C GLY A 27 1.68 5.45 11.69
N GLY A 28 1.29 5.66 10.44
CA GLY A 28 1.27 6.98 9.81
C GLY A 28 0.52 7.01 8.49
N GLY A 29 0.16 8.21 8.07
CA GLY A 29 -0.61 8.52 6.88
C GLY A 29 -2.12 8.29 7.04
N PRO A 30 -2.89 8.52 5.96
CA PRO A 30 -4.35 8.56 6.01
C PRO A 30 -5.02 7.27 6.53
N GLN A 31 -4.43 6.11 6.23
CA GLN A 31 -4.96 4.83 6.73
C GLN A 31 -4.81 4.69 8.25
N ALA A 32 -3.66 5.11 8.79
CA ALA A 32 -3.43 5.07 10.23
C ALA A 32 -4.38 6.02 10.96
N LEU A 33 -4.58 7.23 10.41
CA LEU A 33 -5.54 8.21 10.93
C LEU A 33 -6.98 7.66 10.95
N GLU A 34 -7.42 7.03 9.86
CA GLU A 34 -8.75 6.42 9.80
C GLU A 34 -8.90 5.28 10.83
N CYS A 35 -7.91 4.39 10.91
CA CYS A 35 -7.92 3.27 11.85
C CYS A 35 -7.96 3.76 13.31
N VAL A 36 -7.05 4.65 13.72
CA VAL A 36 -7.02 5.16 15.10
C VAL A 36 -8.29 5.96 15.42
N GLY A 37 -8.81 6.73 14.46
CA GLY A 37 -10.05 7.47 14.59
C GLY A 37 -11.24 6.58 14.95
N ARG A 38 -11.37 5.43 14.27
CA ARG A 38 -12.41 4.44 14.56
C ARG A 38 -12.21 3.73 15.90
N ILE A 39 -10.97 3.42 16.27
CA ILE A 39 -10.64 2.81 17.57
C ILE A 39 -11.03 3.75 18.71
N VAL A 40 -10.67 5.04 18.61
CA VAL A 40 -10.98 6.05 19.64
C VAL A 40 -12.48 6.33 19.77
N ALA A 41 -13.22 6.25 18.66
CA ALA A 41 -14.67 6.42 18.66
C ALA A 41 -15.43 5.25 19.31
N ASP A 42 -14.80 4.08 19.40
CA ASP A 42 -15.37 2.88 20.00
C ASP A 42 -15.10 2.84 21.51
N ARG A 43 -16.16 2.65 22.30
CA ARG A 43 -16.07 2.68 23.77
C ARG A 43 -15.35 1.47 24.35
N ASP A 44 -15.19 0.42 23.57
CA ASP A 44 -14.56 -0.81 24.04
C ASP A 44 -13.02 -0.80 23.93
N PHE A 45 -12.44 0.27 23.35
CA PHE A 45 -11.00 0.40 23.17
C PHE A 45 -10.46 1.69 23.80
N ILE A 46 -9.19 1.67 24.21
CA ILE A 46 -8.44 2.86 24.67
C ILE A 46 -7.14 2.87 23.89
N VAL A 47 -6.80 4.00 23.26
CA VAL A 47 -5.46 4.19 22.67
C VAL A 47 -4.59 4.86 23.73
N ALA A 48 -3.61 4.13 24.25
CA ALA A 48 -2.70 4.61 25.27
C ALA A 48 -1.67 5.60 24.71
N PHE A 49 -1.13 5.26 23.54
CA PHE A 49 -0.15 6.08 22.83
C PHE A 49 -0.23 5.82 21.33
N VAL A 50 0.31 6.76 20.57
CA VAL A 50 0.62 6.61 19.14
C VAL A 50 2.13 6.80 18.93
N HIS A 51 2.77 5.78 18.40
CA HIS A 51 4.12 5.86 17.86
C HIS A 51 4.05 6.20 16.37
N LEU A 52 4.55 7.38 16.00
CA LEU A 52 4.45 7.87 14.64
C LEU A 52 5.44 7.14 13.71
N ARG A 53 4.99 6.83 12.49
CA ARG A 53 5.85 6.34 11.41
C ARG A 53 6.77 7.44 10.89
N ASP A 54 6.18 8.61 10.63
CA ASP A 54 6.88 9.80 10.15
C ASP A 54 6.64 10.92 11.19
N PRO A 55 7.69 11.52 11.79
CA PRO A 55 7.53 12.54 12.83
C PRO A 55 6.74 13.78 12.39
N ASP A 56 6.75 14.06 11.09
CA ASP A 56 6.11 15.22 10.46
C ASP A 56 4.66 14.93 10.01
N ASP A 57 4.05 13.83 10.47
CA ASP A 57 2.63 13.54 10.21
C ASP A 57 1.71 14.46 11.05
N GLU A 58 1.55 15.70 10.57
CA GLU A 58 0.79 16.76 11.24
C GLU A 58 -0.67 16.36 11.52
N ALA A 59 -1.29 15.62 10.61
CA ALA A 59 -2.69 15.21 10.75
C ALA A 59 -2.86 14.21 11.90
N LEU A 60 -2.00 13.19 11.96
CA LEU A 60 -2.04 12.21 13.05
C LEU A 60 -1.63 12.83 14.39
N ARG A 61 -0.65 13.75 14.40
CA ARG A 61 -0.28 14.53 15.59
C ARG A 61 -1.44 15.37 16.12
N ALA A 62 -2.08 16.15 15.25
CA ALA A 62 -3.22 16.99 15.61
C ALA A 62 -4.37 16.14 16.15
N PHE A 63 -4.61 14.97 15.56
CA PHE A 63 -5.59 14.01 16.06
C PHE A 63 -5.25 13.53 17.48
N CYS A 64 -4.00 13.14 17.75
CA CYS A 64 -3.58 12.68 19.08
C CYS A 64 -3.76 13.78 20.14
N VAL A 65 -3.33 15.01 19.85
CA VAL A 65 -3.50 16.17 20.75
C VAL A 65 -4.98 16.45 21.02
N ALA A 66 -5.84 16.39 20.00
CA ALA A 66 -7.27 16.64 20.16
C ALA A 66 -7.99 15.58 21.00
N ASN A 67 -7.41 14.38 21.13
CA ASN A 67 -8.00 13.26 21.86
C ASN A 67 -7.22 12.89 23.14
N ASP A 68 -6.25 13.72 23.56
CA ASP A 68 -5.42 13.50 24.75
C ASP A 68 -4.68 12.15 24.72
N ILE A 69 -4.08 11.84 23.57
CA ILE A 69 -3.31 10.61 23.33
C ILE A 69 -1.81 10.95 23.30
N ASP A 70 -1.03 10.22 24.09
CA ASP A 70 0.43 10.39 24.12
C ASP A 70 1.07 10.07 22.78
N ILE A 71 2.10 10.84 22.41
CA ILE A 71 2.86 10.64 21.18
C ILE A 71 4.27 10.18 21.55
N LEU A 72 4.68 9.04 20.98
CA LEU A 72 6.05 8.55 21.06
C LEU A 72 6.76 8.85 19.74
N ASP A 73 7.69 9.81 19.77
CA ASP A 73 8.39 10.35 18.59
C ASP A 73 9.77 9.72 18.34
N GLU A 74 10.22 8.78 19.19
CA GLU A 74 11.50 8.09 18.98
C GLU A 74 11.46 7.36 17.63
N ARG A 75 12.52 7.48 16.84
CA ARG A 75 12.51 6.96 15.46
C ARG A 75 12.60 5.45 15.42
N ASP A 76 13.27 4.83 16.38
CA ASP A 76 13.44 3.38 16.45
C ASP A 76 12.47 2.76 17.47
N ALA A 77 11.50 2.01 16.96
CA ALA A 77 10.52 1.26 17.76
C ALA A 77 11.18 0.20 18.67
N ASN A 78 12.39 -0.23 18.33
CA ASN A 78 13.15 -1.24 19.06
C ASN A 78 14.21 -0.64 19.99
N ALA A 79 14.37 0.70 20.03
CA ALA A 79 15.31 1.34 20.93
C ALA A 79 14.94 1.07 22.39
N ALA A 80 15.93 0.86 23.25
CA ALA A 80 15.71 0.55 24.65
C ALA A 80 14.83 1.60 25.37
N ALA A 81 15.00 2.89 25.04
CA ALA A 81 14.17 3.96 25.58
C ALA A 81 12.69 3.81 25.15
N THR A 82 12.44 3.49 23.88
CA THR A 82 11.10 3.22 23.34
C THR A 82 10.45 2.03 24.04
N LEU A 83 11.18 0.92 24.20
CA LEU A 83 10.69 -0.27 24.88
C LEU A 83 10.32 0.01 26.35
N VAL A 84 11.15 0.79 27.05
CA VAL A 84 10.86 1.22 28.43
C VAL A 84 9.62 2.10 28.50
N ALA A 85 9.49 3.08 27.59
CA ALA A 85 8.33 3.94 27.52
C ALA A 85 7.06 3.13 27.25
N ILE A 86 7.04 2.28 26.21
CA ILE A 86 5.90 1.43 25.86
C ILE A 86 5.53 0.49 27.01
N GLY A 87 6.54 -0.12 27.65
CA GLY A 87 6.33 -1.01 28.79
C GLY A 87 5.63 -0.35 29.98
N SER A 88 5.79 0.97 30.15
CA SER A 88 5.14 1.72 31.24
C SER A 88 3.63 1.90 31.06
N TYR A 89 3.12 1.76 29.83
CA TYR A 89 1.68 1.86 29.55
C TYR A 89 0.92 0.57 29.85
N HIS A 90 1.60 -0.57 29.99
CA HIS A 90 0.97 -1.87 30.22
C HIS A 90 -0.16 -2.20 29.22
N VAL A 91 0.08 -1.93 27.94
CA VAL A 91 -0.91 -2.17 26.87
C VAL A 91 -1.27 -3.65 26.75
N ASP A 92 -2.53 -3.94 26.42
CA ASP A 92 -2.98 -5.28 26.13
C ASP A 92 -2.59 -5.74 24.73
N LEU A 93 -2.62 -4.83 23.76
CA LEU A 93 -2.39 -5.13 22.35
C LEU A 93 -1.58 -4.03 21.68
N ILE A 94 -0.67 -4.41 20.79
CA ILE A 94 -0.07 -3.48 19.83
C ILE A 94 -0.80 -3.58 18.49
N VAL A 95 -1.15 -2.44 17.90
CA VAL A 95 -1.75 -2.35 16.56
C VAL A 95 -0.79 -1.60 15.65
N SER A 96 -0.35 -2.25 14.58
CA SER A 96 0.46 -1.67 13.51
C SER A 96 -0.40 -1.34 12.28
N VAL A 97 -0.27 -0.11 11.78
CA VAL A 97 -0.92 0.39 10.57
C VAL A 97 0.10 1.16 9.73
N ASN A 98 0.63 0.54 8.68
CA ASN A 98 1.71 1.10 7.86
C ASN A 98 2.98 1.48 8.66
N ALA A 99 3.27 0.81 9.78
CA ALA A 99 4.57 0.95 10.41
C ALA A 99 5.65 0.42 9.43
N LYS A 100 6.72 1.19 9.22
CA LYS A 100 7.84 0.80 8.33
C LYS A 100 8.91 -0.04 9.01
N GLN A 101 8.79 -0.20 10.33
CA GLN A 101 9.81 -0.80 11.17
C GLN A 101 9.49 -2.25 11.48
N ILE A 102 10.53 -3.09 11.51
CA ILE A 102 10.41 -4.48 11.95
C ILE A 102 10.31 -4.47 13.48
N PHE A 103 9.28 -5.10 14.03
CA PHE A 103 9.13 -5.27 15.47
C PHE A 103 9.94 -6.48 15.92
N ARG A 104 10.92 -6.24 16.79
CA ARG A 104 11.76 -7.30 17.35
C ARG A 104 11.09 -7.91 18.57
N GLN A 105 11.52 -9.11 18.94
CA GLN A 105 10.94 -9.87 20.06
C GLN A 105 10.75 -9.05 21.35
N PRO A 106 11.70 -8.20 21.80
CA PRO A 106 11.49 -7.39 23.01
C PRO A 106 10.27 -6.47 22.95
N LEU A 107 9.89 -5.97 21.76
CA LEU A 107 8.67 -5.18 21.58
C LEU A 107 7.42 -6.08 21.56
N LEU A 108 7.51 -7.22 20.87
CA LEU A 108 6.42 -8.19 20.74
C LEU A 108 6.05 -8.86 22.08
N ASP A 109 6.99 -8.92 23.02
CA ASP A 109 6.80 -9.47 24.36
C ASP A 109 6.09 -8.51 25.34
N ILE A 110 5.97 -7.22 25.00
CA ILE A 110 5.34 -6.22 25.89
C ILE A 110 3.81 -6.41 26.00
N PRO A 111 3.04 -6.44 24.90
CA PRO A 111 1.58 -6.55 24.99
C PRO A 111 1.12 -7.95 25.43
N THR A 112 0.18 -8.00 26.37
CA THR A 112 -0.31 -9.28 26.93
C THR A 112 -1.06 -10.16 25.93
N ARG A 113 -1.63 -9.57 24.87
CA ARG A 113 -2.36 -10.24 23.79
C ARG A 113 -1.62 -10.20 22.44
N GLY A 114 -0.36 -9.79 22.45
CA GLY A 114 0.51 -9.75 21.28
C GLY A 114 0.34 -8.47 20.44
N ALA A 115 0.78 -8.55 19.19
CA ALA A 115 0.72 -7.45 18.24
C ALA A 115 0.02 -7.88 16.95
N VAL A 116 -0.78 -7.00 16.37
CA VAL A 116 -1.46 -7.23 15.09
C VAL A 116 -1.11 -6.15 14.08
N ASN A 117 -1.11 -6.52 12.80
CA ASN A 117 -0.91 -5.59 11.69
C ASN A 117 -2.15 -5.60 10.79
N ILE A 118 -2.55 -4.42 10.32
CA ILE A 118 -3.44 -4.30 9.17
C ILE A 118 -2.59 -4.18 7.89
N HIS A 119 -2.70 -5.21 7.06
CA HIS A 119 -1.94 -5.34 5.83
C HIS A 119 -2.77 -4.97 4.60
N ASN A 120 -2.14 -4.32 3.62
CA ASN A 120 -2.75 -3.91 2.35
C ASN A 120 -2.54 -4.97 1.26
N GLY A 121 -2.96 -6.20 1.55
CA GLY A 121 -2.95 -7.33 0.62
C GLY A 121 -3.66 -8.54 1.23
N LEU A 122 -3.98 -9.51 0.38
CA LEU A 122 -4.53 -10.80 0.79
C LEU A 122 -3.39 -11.75 1.13
N LEU A 123 -3.23 -12.05 2.41
CA LEU A 123 -2.23 -13.02 2.88
C LEU A 123 -2.74 -14.45 2.71
N PRO A 124 -1.84 -15.42 2.44
CA PRO A 124 -0.38 -15.29 2.37
C PRO A 124 0.14 -14.79 1.03
N ARG A 125 -0.70 -14.64 0.02
CA ARG A 125 -0.25 -14.45 -1.37
C ARG A 125 0.53 -13.16 -1.59
N GLN A 126 0.12 -12.05 -0.98
CA GLN A 126 0.60 -10.69 -1.26
C GLN A 126 1.41 -10.11 -0.07
N ARG A 127 2.56 -10.69 0.29
CA ARG A 127 3.36 -10.26 1.46
C ARG A 127 4.19 -8.99 1.19
N GLY A 128 4.60 -8.33 2.28
CA GLY A 128 5.48 -7.17 2.24
C GLY A 128 4.78 -5.90 1.77
N GLY A 129 5.51 -4.78 1.75
CA GLY A 129 4.93 -3.49 1.39
C GLY A 129 4.31 -3.47 -0.01
N GLY A 130 3.27 -2.68 -0.25
CA GLY A 130 2.72 -2.49 -1.60
C GLY A 130 1.93 -3.67 -2.18
N GLY A 131 1.37 -4.55 -1.34
CA GLY A 131 0.55 -5.70 -1.79
C GLY A 131 -0.53 -5.33 -2.81
N ALA A 132 -1.32 -4.28 -2.54
CA ALA A 132 -2.32 -3.77 -3.47
C ALA A 132 -1.72 -3.35 -4.82
N TYR A 133 -0.59 -2.65 -4.83
CA TYR A 133 0.07 -2.21 -6.08
C TYR A 133 0.45 -3.40 -6.96
N THR A 134 1.09 -4.41 -6.37
CA THR A 134 1.50 -5.62 -7.07
C THR A 134 0.29 -6.45 -7.50
N ALA A 135 -0.77 -6.50 -6.69
CA ALA A 135 -2.01 -7.19 -7.03
C ALA A 135 -2.63 -6.61 -8.31
N ILE A 136 -2.73 -5.28 -8.42
CA ILE A 136 -3.26 -4.61 -9.63
C ILE A 136 -2.41 -5.00 -10.85
N ILE A 137 -1.09 -4.94 -10.76
CA ILE A 137 -0.17 -5.24 -11.87
C ILE A 137 -0.27 -6.71 -12.31
N ASN A 138 -0.43 -7.62 -11.36
CA ASN A 138 -0.54 -9.05 -11.63
C ASN A 138 -1.96 -9.47 -12.07
N GLY A 139 -2.92 -8.54 -12.10
CA GLY A 139 -4.33 -8.86 -12.34
C GLY A 139 -4.98 -9.69 -11.22
N GLU A 140 -4.43 -9.62 -10.01
CA GLU A 140 -4.96 -10.25 -8.81
C GLU A 140 -5.98 -9.36 -8.11
N THR A 141 -6.90 -9.96 -7.36
CA THR A 141 -7.80 -9.22 -6.48
C THR A 141 -7.01 -8.60 -5.32
N PRO A 142 -7.01 -7.27 -5.13
CA PRO A 142 -6.45 -6.66 -3.95
C PRO A 142 -7.40 -6.84 -2.76
N GLY A 143 -6.86 -6.68 -1.57
CA GLY A 143 -7.64 -6.78 -0.35
C GLY A 143 -6.86 -6.28 0.85
N THR A 144 -7.38 -6.60 2.02
CA THR A 144 -6.75 -6.26 3.29
C THR A 144 -6.85 -7.44 4.25
N THR A 145 -5.85 -7.59 5.11
CA THR A 145 -5.77 -8.69 6.08
C THR A 145 -5.35 -8.14 7.43
N VAL A 146 -6.04 -8.56 8.50
CA VAL A 146 -5.55 -8.40 9.87
C VAL A 146 -4.88 -9.70 10.28
N HIS A 147 -3.61 -9.62 10.69
CA HIS A 147 -2.82 -10.78 11.11
C HIS A 147 -1.99 -10.45 12.34
N PHE A 148 -1.61 -11.49 13.09
CA PHE A 148 -0.65 -11.36 14.18
C PHE A 148 0.76 -11.12 13.64
N ILE A 149 1.52 -10.26 14.31
CA ILE A 149 2.92 -10.03 13.98
C ILE A 149 3.77 -11.12 14.64
N ASP A 150 4.63 -11.76 13.86
CA ASP A 150 5.69 -12.67 14.31
C ASP A 150 7.08 -12.11 13.92
N ASP A 151 8.11 -12.95 13.93
CA ASP A 151 9.49 -12.56 13.63
C ASP A 151 9.78 -12.36 12.13
N GLY A 152 8.82 -12.71 11.25
CA GLY A 152 8.93 -12.54 9.82
C GLY A 152 8.17 -11.32 9.27
N ILE A 153 8.08 -11.23 7.95
CA ILE A 153 7.40 -10.13 7.24
C ILE A 153 6.06 -10.64 6.72
N ASP A 154 4.99 -10.21 7.36
CA ASP A 154 3.62 -10.60 7.04
C ASP A 154 3.39 -12.13 7.05
N THR A 155 4.02 -12.83 7.99
CA THR A 155 4.01 -14.30 8.11
C THR A 155 3.09 -14.86 9.20
N GLY A 156 2.72 -14.04 10.18
CA GLY A 156 1.95 -14.53 11.33
C GLY A 156 0.51 -14.86 11.02
N ASP A 157 -0.16 -15.48 12.00
CA ASP A 157 -1.49 -16.06 11.80
C ASP A 157 -2.52 -15.00 11.38
N ILE A 158 -3.30 -15.31 10.35
CA ILE A 158 -4.38 -14.44 9.88
C ILE A 158 -5.56 -14.53 10.85
N ILE A 159 -6.11 -13.37 11.22
CA ILE A 159 -7.33 -13.26 12.02
C ILE A 159 -8.54 -13.16 11.11
N THR A 160 -8.49 -12.24 10.15
CA THR A 160 -9.56 -12.01 9.19
C THR A 160 -9.02 -11.27 7.96
N GLN A 161 -9.69 -11.41 6.82
CA GLN A 161 -9.32 -10.75 5.57
C GLN A 161 -10.55 -10.39 4.76
N ARG A 162 -10.40 -9.38 3.90
CA ARG A 162 -11.46 -8.93 3.00
C ARG A 162 -10.90 -8.57 1.63
N GLU A 163 -11.51 -9.13 0.60
CA GLU A 163 -11.31 -8.70 -0.78
C GLU A 163 -11.91 -7.30 -1.00
N ILE A 164 -11.22 -6.48 -1.78
CA ILE A 164 -11.72 -5.16 -2.17
C ILE A 164 -11.70 -5.14 -3.70
N PRO A 165 -12.84 -5.41 -4.37
CA PRO A 165 -12.88 -5.50 -5.82
C PRO A 165 -12.43 -4.21 -6.50
N LEU A 166 -11.56 -4.34 -7.49
CA LEU A 166 -11.07 -3.27 -8.34
C LEU A 166 -11.83 -3.27 -9.67
N GLY A 167 -12.36 -2.12 -10.07
CA GLY A 167 -12.98 -1.96 -11.38
C GLY A 167 -11.98 -2.16 -12.53
N PRO A 168 -12.43 -2.48 -13.76
CA PRO A 168 -11.55 -2.79 -14.89
C PRO A 168 -10.66 -1.61 -15.35
N ASN A 169 -11.07 -0.38 -15.03
CA ASN A 169 -10.37 0.87 -15.37
C ASN A 169 -10.04 1.71 -14.13
N GLU A 170 -10.35 1.20 -12.94
CA GLU A 170 -10.11 1.91 -11.69
C GLU A 170 -8.61 2.04 -11.44
N THR A 171 -8.19 3.21 -10.97
CA THR A 171 -6.81 3.51 -10.62
C THR A 171 -6.50 3.23 -9.15
N MET A 172 -5.23 3.18 -8.78
CA MET A 172 -4.84 3.07 -7.37
C MET A 172 -5.39 4.23 -6.53
N GLY A 173 -5.40 5.46 -7.07
CA GLY A 173 -5.99 6.63 -6.41
C GLY A 173 -7.48 6.47 -6.12
N ASP A 174 -8.26 5.96 -7.09
CA ASP A 174 -9.70 5.70 -6.91
C ASP A 174 -9.95 4.61 -5.85
N PHE A 175 -9.10 3.57 -5.87
CA PHE A 175 -9.17 2.43 -4.96
C PHE A 175 -8.83 2.80 -3.52
N GLN A 176 -7.87 3.72 -3.33
CA GLN A 176 -7.24 3.98 -2.04
C GLN A 176 -8.22 4.36 -0.94
N GLN A 177 -9.18 5.25 -1.21
CA GLN A 177 -10.14 5.70 -0.20
C GLN A 177 -11.05 4.55 0.28
N ARG A 178 -11.50 3.70 -0.66
CA ARG A 178 -12.31 2.52 -0.35
C ARG A 178 -11.50 1.52 0.46
N ALA A 179 -10.23 1.32 0.10
CA ALA A 179 -9.34 0.41 0.81
C ALA A 179 -9.03 0.87 2.23
N ILE A 180 -8.85 2.18 2.45
CA ILE A 180 -8.65 2.76 3.79
C ILE A 180 -9.86 2.49 4.69
N SER A 181 -11.08 2.84 4.24
CA SER A 181 -12.31 2.56 5.00
C SER A 181 -12.46 1.07 5.26
N ALA A 182 -12.20 0.24 4.24
CA ALA A 182 -12.34 -1.19 4.37
C ALA A 182 -11.32 -1.79 5.37
N SER A 183 -10.11 -1.25 5.42
CA SER A 183 -9.09 -1.69 6.37
C SER A 183 -9.47 -1.36 7.81
N ALA A 184 -9.97 -0.14 8.05
CA ALA A 184 -10.35 0.31 9.38
C ALA A 184 -11.56 -0.45 9.94
N GLU A 185 -12.56 -0.74 9.10
CA GLU A 185 -13.68 -1.62 9.48
C GLU A 185 -13.22 -3.04 9.82
N LEU A 186 -12.34 -3.61 9.01
CA LEU A 186 -11.85 -4.97 9.23
C LEU A 186 -11.03 -5.06 10.52
N LEU A 187 -10.25 -4.01 10.80
CA LEU A 187 -9.50 -3.89 12.04
C LEU A 187 -10.43 -3.88 13.26
N LEU A 188 -11.52 -3.12 13.25
CA LEU A 188 -12.48 -3.13 14.37
C LEU A 188 -13.10 -4.51 14.61
N VAL A 189 -13.41 -5.26 13.55
CA VAL A 189 -13.90 -6.64 13.67
C VAL A 189 -12.86 -7.51 14.39
N ALA A 190 -11.60 -7.47 13.93
CA ALA A 190 -10.52 -8.24 14.55
C ALA A 190 -10.26 -7.84 16.00
N LEU A 191 -10.30 -6.54 16.32
CA LEU A 191 -10.13 -6.06 17.69
C LEU A 191 -11.28 -6.51 18.62
N GLY A 192 -12.51 -6.52 18.10
CA GLY A 192 -13.66 -7.08 18.80
C GLY A 192 -13.47 -8.56 19.12
N ASP A 193 -13.02 -9.35 18.15
CA ASP A 193 -12.74 -10.77 18.33
C ASP A 193 -11.63 -11.01 19.37
N ILE A 194 -10.50 -10.29 19.27
CA ILE A 194 -9.39 -10.37 20.22
C ILE A 194 -9.83 -10.01 21.64
N ARG A 195 -10.63 -8.95 21.78
CA ARG A 195 -11.15 -8.52 23.08
C ARG A 195 -11.99 -9.62 23.73
N ASN A 196 -12.83 -10.27 22.94
CA ASN A 196 -13.74 -11.34 23.37
C ASN A 196 -13.04 -12.71 23.49
N GLY A 197 -11.80 -12.84 23.02
CA GLY A 197 -11.08 -14.12 22.99
C GLY A 197 -11.67 -15.12 21.99
N THR A 198 -12.30 -14.61 20.92
CA THR A 198 -12.96 -15.40 19.88
C THR A 198 -12.24 -15.31 18.54
N GLU A 199 -11.05 -14.69 18.51
CA GLU A 199 -10.28 -14.53 17.29
C GLU A 199 -9.86 -15.87 16.70
N THR A 200 -9.92 -15.96 15.37
CA THR A 200 -9.33 -17.09 14.67
C THR A 200 -7.82 -16.89 14.50
N ARG A 201 -7.08 -17.99 14.45
CA ARG A 201 -5.67 -18.01 14.11
C ARG A 201 -5.47 -18.96 12.95
N ILE A 202 -5.44 -18.41 11.74
CA ILE A 202 -5.30 -19.17 10.50
C ILE A 202 -3.82 -19.15 10.09
N PRO A 203 -3.08 -20.27 10.23
CA PRO A 203 -1.67 -20.30 9.87
C PRO A 203 -1.46 -20.13 8.38
N GLN A 204 -0.44 -19.35 8.01
CA GLN A 204 -0.08 -19.08 6.62
C GLN A 204 0.82 -20.16 5.97
N ARG A 205 1.15 -21.24 6.69
CA ARG A 205 2.14 -22.25 6.24
C ARG A 205 1.71 -22.95 4.95
N ASP A 206 2.70 -23.37 4.16
CA ASP A 206 2.53 -24.20 2.96
C ASP A 206 1.72 -23.59 1.80
N GLN A 207 1.48 -22.27 1.82
CA GLN A 207 0.79 -21.55 0.75
C GLN A 207 1.74 -20.66 -0.08
N PRO A 208 1.53 -20.53 -1.40
CA PRO A 208 2.37 -19.71 -2.27
C PRO A 208 2.22 -18.22 -1.95
N PHE A 209 3.34 -17.50 -1.97
CA PHE A 209 3.40 -16.07 -1.73
C PHE A 209 4.37 -15.38 -2.70
N HIS A 210 4.19 -14.07 -2.86
CA HIS A 210 5.17 -13.18 -3.45
C HIS A 210 5.40 -11.97 -2.53
N TYR A 211 6.58 -11.37 -2.65
CA TYR A 211 6.86 -10.06 -2.08
C TYR A 211 6.82 -9.03 -3.19
N THR A 212 6.33 -7.83 -2.88
CA THR A 212 6.55 -6.67 -3.75
C THR A 212 8.01 -6.24 -3.64
N PRO A 213 8.79 -6.31 -4.72
CA PRO A 213 10.15 -5.81 -4.71
C PRO A 213 10.14 -4.29 -4.51
N SER A 214 11.23 -3.78 -3.93
CA SER A 214 11.47 -2.33 -3.94
C SER A 214 11.53 -1.84 -5.39
N LYS A 215 11.04 -0.61 -5.62
CA LYS A 215 11.10 0.03 -6.94
C LYS A 215 12.54 0.01 -7.45
N ALA A 216 12.75 -0.65 -8.59
CA ALA A 216 14.00 -0.56 -9.31
C ALA A 216 14.00 0.70 -10.19
N PRO A 217 15.19 1.26 -10.47
CA PRO A 217 15.31 2.26 -11.52
C PRO A 217 14.66 1.74 -12.81
N TRP A 218 13.83 2.56 -13.45
CA TRP A 218 13.17 2.27 -14.73
C TRP A 218 11.96 1.35 -14.70
N ASP A 219 11.42 1.00 -13.52
CA ASP A 219 10.16 0.23 -13.44
C ASP A 219 8.98 0.97 -14.10
N GLU A 220 9.09 2.28 -14.32
CA GLU A 220 8.13 3.08 -15.06
C GLU A 220 8.24 2.95 -16.58
N LEU A 221 9.38 2.55 -17.12
CA LEU A 221 9.55 2.36 -18.56
C LEU A 221 8.64 1.24 -19.05
N ILE A 222 7.84 1.53 -20.07
CA ILE A 222 6.92 0.56 -20.66
C ILE A 222 7.73 -0.49 -21.43
N ASP A 223 7.58 -1.74 -21.00
CA ASP A 223 8.00 -2.89 -21.77
C ASP A 223 6.86 -3.29 -22.72
N TRP A 224 7.00 -2.92 -23.98
CA TRP A 224 6.00 -3.18 -25.01
C TRP A 224 5.85 -4.66 -25.37
N SER A 225 6.77 -5.53 -24.96
CA SER A 225 6.64 -6.99 -25.16
C SER A 225 5.59 -7.61 -24.23
N GLN A 226 5.16 -6.88 -23.20
CA GLN A 226 4.09 -7.31 -22.31
C GLN A 226 2.73 -7.21 -22.98
N THR A 227 1.75 -7.91 -22.40
CA THR A 227 0.36 -7.81 -22.86
C THR A 227 -0.21 -6.42 -22.62
N SER A 228 -1.18 -6.04 -23.45
CA SER A 228 -1.92 -4.79 -23.35
C SER A 228 -2.51 -4.58 -21.96
N ARG A 229 -3.05 -5.66 -21.37
CA ARG A 229 -3.64 -5.65 -20.03
C ARG A 229 -2.59 -5.36 -18.96
N MET A 230 -1.43 -6.04 -18.99
CA MET A 230 -0.35 -5.80 -18.04
C MET A 230 0.17 -4.35 -18.09
N ILE A 231 0.33 -3.79 -19.30
CA ILE A 231 0.76 -2.39 -19.46
C ILE A 231 -0.29 -1.43 -18.90
N LEU A 232 -1.57 -1.65 -19.18
CA LEU A 232 -2.66 -0.83 -18.61
C LEU A 232 -2.75 -0.96 -17.08
N ASP A 233 -2.50 -2.16 -16.54
CA ASP A 233 -2.46 -2.42 -15.11
C ASP A 233 -1.31 -1.68 -14.43
N LYS A 234 -0.13 -1.65 -15.04
CA LYS A 234 0.99 -0.81 -14.57
C LYS A 234 0.61 0.67 -14.56
N ILE A 235 0.03 1.17 -15.65
CA ILE A 235 -0.38 2.59 -15.78
C ILE A 235 -1.36 2.97 -14.67
N ARG A 236 -2.40 2.16 -14.44
CA ARG A 236 -3.43 2.50 -13.44
C ARG A 236 -2.99 2.26 -12.00
N ALA A 237 -2.12 1.27 -11.75
CA ALA A 237 -1.56 1.00 -10.42
C ALA A 237 -0.68 2.15 -9.91
N ARG A 238 -0.12 2.95 -10.83
CA ARG A 238 0.76 4.07 -10.50
C ARG A 238 0.07 5.41 -10.35
N LYS A 239 -1.18 5.57 -10.76
CA LYS A 239 -1.90 6.85 -10.62
C LYS A 239 -2.34 7.09 -9.17
N PRO A 240 -2.07 8.27 -8.56
CA PRO A 240 -1.58 9.53 -9.16
C PRO A 240 -0.05 9.75 -9.12
N GLY A 241 0.73 8.75 -8.68
CA GLY A 241 2.20 8.77 -8.64
C GLY A 241 2.89 8.84 -10.02
N PRO A 242 4.19 8.49 -10.11
CA PRO A 242 4.96 8.69 -11.33
C PRO A 242 4.37 7.88 -12.48
N ALA A 243 4.10 8.57 -13.59
CA ALA A 243 3.52 7.96 -14.77
C ALA A 243 4.49 6.95 -15.41
N ASN A 244 3.95 5.85 -15.92
CA ASN A 244 4.69 5.02 -16.85
C ASN A 244 5.03 5.82 -18.12
N PHE A 245 6.19 5.59 -18.71
CA PHE A 245 6.66 6.36 -19.84
C PHE A 245 7.25 5.50 -20.95
N TYR A 246 7.41 6.12 -22.12
CA TYR A 246 8.20 5.59 -23.23
C TYR A 246 9.20 6.64 -23.71
N ILE A 247 10.17 6.18 -24.51
CA ILE A 247 11.17 7.05 -25.13
C ILE A 247 10.94 7.10 -26.63
N CYS A 248 10.96 8.29 -27.22
CA CYS A 248 10.90 8.50 -28.66
C CYS A 248 11.85 9.64 -29.04
N ASP A 249 12.73 9.42 -30.02
CA ASP A 249 13.73 10.42 -30.46
C ASP A 249 14.53 11.07 -29.33
N ASP A 250 14.97 10.24 -28.38
CA ASP A 250 15.75 10.67 -27.21
C ASP A 250 14.98 11.64 -26.29
N GLU A 251 13.64 11.64 -26.37
CA GLU A 251 12.74 12.35 -25.47
C GLU A 251 11.87 11.37 -24.67
N VAL A 252 11.53 11.75 -23.43
CA VAL A 252 10.70 10.96 -22.52
C VAL A 252 9.26 11.46 -22.55
N TYR A 253 8.32 10.54 -22.76
CA TYR A 253 6.89 10.81 -22.80
C TYR A 253 6.16 9.98 -21.75
N GLU A 254 5.57 10.65 -20.78
CA GLU A 254 4.71 10.07 -19.74
C GLU A 254 3.33 9.77 -20.30
N VAL A 255 2.85 8.55 -20.08
CA VAL A 255 1.51 8.11 -20.52
C VAL A 255 0.48 8.53 -19.47
N VAL A 256 -0.42 9.44 -19.86
CA VAL A 256 -1.50 9.93 -18.99
C VAL A 256 -2.76 9.09 -19.17
N GLU A 257 -3.09 8.75 -20.41
CA GLU A 257 -4.30 7.99 -20.75
C GLU A 257 -3.99 7.00 -21.88
N ALA A 258 -4.42 5.76 -21.68
CA ALA A 258 -4.33 4.70 -22.68
C ALA A 258 -5.57 3.79 -22.62
N THR A 259 -6.00 3.30 -23.78
CA THR A 259 -7.14 2.38 -23.93
C THR A 259 -6.78 1.16 -24.76
N PRO A 260 -7.34 -0.03 -24.48
CA PRO A 260 -7.03 -1.23 -25.25
C PRO A 260 -7.61 -1.19 -26.67
N GLU A 261 -6.92 -1.84 -27.60
CA GLU A 261 -7.44 -2.20 -28.93
C GLU A 261 -7.37 -3.73 -29.07
N PRO A 262 -8.43 -4.47 -28.70
CA PRO A 262 -8.39 -5.93 -28.59
C PRO A 262 -8.50 -6.68 -29.93
N ASN A 263 -8.68 -5.96 -31.05
CA ASN A 263 -8.97 -6.57 -32.35
C ASN A 263 -7.92 -6.23 -33.40
N ILE A 264 -6.65 -6.13 -32.99
CA ILE A 264 -5.56 -6.02 -33.94
C ILE A 264 -5.31 -7.41 -34.53
N LEU A 265 -5.27 -7.50 -35.86
CA LEU A 265 -4.89 -8.74 -36.53
C LEU A 265 -3.52 -9.21 -36.04
N ASP A 266 -3.34 -10.52 -35.95
CA ASP A 266 -2.00 -11.07 -35.75
C ASP A 266 -1.23 -10.98 -37.07
N PHE A 267 -0.23 -10.11 -37.11
CA PHE A 267 0.63 -9.88 -38.27
C PHE A 267 2.05 -9.54 -37.81
N PHE A 268 3.01 -9.78 -38.70
CA PHE A 268 4.41 -9.49 -38.43
C PHE A 268 4.64 -7.99 -38.17
N SER A 269 5.01 -7.64 -36.94
CA SER A 269 5.30 -6.29 -36.47
C SER A 269 6.24 -6.35 -35.26
N THR A 270 6.91 -5.24 -34.95
CA THR A 270 7.74 -5.12 -33.74
C THR A 270 6.92 -4.55 -32.57
N PHE A 271 7.12 -5.08 -31.37
CA PHE A 271 6.52 -4.51 -30.15
C PHE A 271 7.03 -3.09 -29.90
N GLY A 272 6.13 -2.18 -29.55
CA GLY A 272 6.44 -0.75 -29.41
C GLY A 272 6.39 0.03 -30.72
N GLN A 273 6.09 -0.61 -31.84
CA GLN A 273 5.89 0.08 -33.11
C GLN A 273 4.53 0.78 -33.16
N VAL A 274 4.52 2.02 -33.62
CA VAL A 274 3.29 2.77 -33.93
C VAL A 274 2.65 2.18 -35.19
N LEU A 275 1.50 1.56 -35.04
CA LEU A 275 0.73 0.96 -36.14
C LEU A 275 -0.10 2.02 -36.86
N GLN A 276 -0.79 2.86 -36.10
CA GLN A 276 -1.73 3.84 -36.64
C GLN A 276 -1.68 5.15 -35.85
N ARG A 277 -1.97 6.25 -36.54
CA ARG A 277 -2.26 7.56 -35.94
C ARG A 277 -3.74 7.91 -36.09
N HIS A 278 -4.30 8.54 -35.08
CA HIS A 278 -5.64 9.11 -35.12
C HIS A 278 -5.64 10.49 -34.44
N PRO A 279 -6.21 11.54 -35.05
CA PRO A 279 -6.21 12.89 -34.49
C PRO A 279 -6.80 12.99 -33.08
N GLU A 280 -7.79 12.16 -32.77
CA GLU A 280 -8.47 12.16 -31.47
C GLU A 280 -8.04 11.02 -30.53
N LYS A 281 -7.68 9.84 -31.07
CA LYS A 281 -7.34 8.66 -30.25
C LYS A 281 -5.84 8.58 -29.96
N GLY A 282 -5.01 9.32 -30.69
CA GLY A 282 -3.56 9.31 -30.57
C GLY A 282 -2.90 8.18 -31.35
N LEU A 283 -2.02 7.43 -30.70
CA LEU A 283 -1.18 6.42 -31.33
C LEU A 283 -1.63 5.02 -30.98
N LEU A 284 -1.88 4.18 -31.98
CA LEU A 284 -2.02 2.74 -31.78
C LEU A 284 -0.63 2.11 -31.77
N VAL A 285 -0.25 1.47 -30.67
CA VAL A 285 1.07 0.87 -30.48
C VAL A 285 0.93 -0.63 -30.31
N LYS A 286 1.75 -1.41 -31.05
CA LYS A 286 1.77 -2.88 -30.95
C LYS A 286 2.30 -3.32 -29.59
N THR A 287 1.60 -4.25 -28.94
CA THR A 287 2.01 -4.90 -27.69
C THR A 287 2.19 -6.41 -27.90
N GLY A 288 2.53 -7.14 -26.83
CA GLY A 288 2.77 -8.58 -26.85
C GLY A 288 1.61 -9.44 -27.35
N ASP A 289 0.37 -8.94 -27.24
CA ASP A 289 -0.86 -9.66 -27.62
C ASP A 289 -1.68 -8.90 -28.67
N ASN A 290 -1.87 -7.60 -28.48
CA ASN A 290 -2.80 -6.76 -29.23
C ASN A 290 -2.15 -5.40 -29.53
N GLY A 291 -2.79 -4.32 -29.10
CA GLY A 291 -2.18 -3.00 -29.01
C GLY A 291 -2.95 -2.07 -28.09
N LEU A 292 -2.34 -0.91 -27.87
CA LEU A 292 -2.86 0.14 -27.02
C LEU A 292 -2.96 1.44 -27.80
N TRP A 293 -4.09 2.12 -27.66
CA TRP A 293 -4.19 3.53 -28.00
C TRP A 293 -3.55 4.34 -26.88
N LEU A 294 -2.50 5.10 -27.18
CA LEU A 294 -1.99 6.16 -26.33
C LEU A 294 -2.79 7.43 -26.61
N ASN A 295 -3.79 7.70 -25.77
CA ASN A 295 -4.73 8.79 -25.96
C ASN A 295 -4.14 10.14 -25.57
N ARG A 296 -3.47 10.18 -24.41
CA ARG A 296 -2.86 11.39 -23.86
C ARG A 296 -1.48 11.09 -23.30
N VAL A 297 -0.54 11.94 -23.66
CA VAL A 297 0.82 11.90 -23.13
C VAL A 297 1.22 13.27 -22.63
N ARG A 298 2.30 13.32 -21.87
CA ARG A 298 2.96 14.55 -21.46
C ARG A 298 4.45 14.38 -21.65
N LYS A 299 5.11 15.36 -22.25
CA LYS A 299 6.57 15.35 -22.34
C LYS A 299 7.14 15.57 -20.95
N HIS A 300 8.16 14.82 -20.58
CA HIS A 300 8.76 14.92 -19.25
C HIS A 300 9.24 16.35 -18.97
N GLY A 301 8.85 16.90 -17.81
CA GLY A 301 9.12 18.28 -17.41
C GLY A 301 8.09 19.31 -17.88
N GLU A 302 7.12 18.92 -18.71
CA GLU A 302 5.98 19.78 -19.07
C GLU A 302 4.77 19.47 -18.19
N GLU A 303 3.85 20.43 -18.05
CA GLU A 303 2.58 20.23 -17.32
C GLU A 303 1.43 19.82 -18.25
N MET A 304 1.44 20.33 -19.49
CA MET A 304 0.33 20.18 -20.43
C MET A 304 0.30 18.78 -21.06
N THR A 305 -0.88 18.18 -21.14
CA THR A 305 -1.10 16.91 -21.84
C THR A 305 -1.47 17.15 -23.30
N THR A 306 -1.02 16.27 -24.19
CA THR A 306 -1.23 16.36 -25.64
C THR A 306 -1.66 15.02 -26.23
N VAL A 307 -2.30 15.04 -27.39
CA VAL A 307 -2.46 13.83 -28.22
C VAL A 307 -1.10 13.52 -28.85
N PRO A 308 -0.52 12.32 -28.66
CA PRO A 308 0.74 11.96 -29.29
C PRO A 308 0.58 11.80 -30.82
N ASN A 309 1.60 12.21 -31.59
CA ASN A 309 1.54 12.27 -33.07
C ASN A 309 2.80 11.71 -33.79
N HIS A 310 3.54 10.80 -33.14
CA HIS A 310 4.67 10.12 -33.79
C HIS A 310 4.22 9.33 -35.04
N PRO A 311 4.99 9.33 -36.14
CA PRO A 311 4.57 8.75 -37.40
C PRO A 311 4.33 7.23 -37.31
N SER A 312 3.45 6.70 -38.15
CA SER A 312 3.31 5.24 -38.32
C SER A 312 4.65 4.61 -38.70
N GLY A 313 4.93 3.43 -38.14
CA GLY A 313 6.21 2.74 -38.24
C GLY A 313 7.26 3.19 -37.22
N LYS A 314 7.04 4.28 -36.48
CA LYS A 314 7.97 4.76 -35.45
C LYS A 314 8.08 3.75 -34.31
N MET A 315 9.29 3.52 -33.83
CA MET A 315 9.56 2.70 -32.65
C MET A 315 9.53 3.56 -31.38
N LEU A 316 8.66 3.21 -30.45
CA LEU A 316 8.70 3.68 -29.08
C LEU A 316 9.66 2.75 -28.32
N ARG A 317 10.80 3.29 -27.89
CA ARG A 317 12.02 2.52 -27.62
C ARG A 317 11.95 1.62 -26.38
N TYR A 318 12.84 0.61 -26.37
CA TYR A 318 13.00 -0.48 -25.37
C TYR A 318 14.27 -0.33 -24.50
N MET A 319 14.47 -1.19 -23.49
CA MET A 319 15.57 -1.13 -22.50
C MET A 319 17.01 -1.11 -23.07
N VAL A 320 17.29 -1.68 -24.24
CA VAL A 320 18.65 -1.61 -24.83
C VAL A 320 18.95 -0.18 -25.30
N ASP A 321 17.94 0.51 -25.80
CA ASP A 321 18.05 1.92 -26.18
C ASP A 321 18.13 2.84 -24.96
N ARG A 322 17.76 2.38 -23.75
CA ARG A 322 18.00 3.10 -22.49
C ARG A 322 19.50 3.26 -22.28
N GLU A 323 20.26 2.18 -22.37
CA GLU A 323 21.72 2.25 -22.15
C GLU A 323 22.39 3.09 -23.24
N LEU A 324 21.93 2.94 -24.49
CA LEU A 324 22.42 3.77 -25.58
C LEU A 324 22.06 5.26 -25.41
N PHE A 325 20.85 5.56 -24.93
CA PHE A 325 20.39 6.92 -24.63
C PHE A 325 21.28 7.58 -23.56
N TYR A 326 21.59 6.85 -22.49
CA TYR A 326 22.49 7.35 -21.45
C TYR A 326 23.92 7.54 -21.92
N LEU A 327 24.46 6.56 -22.65
CA LEU A 327 25.80 6.68 -23.22
C LEU A 327 25.91 7.90 -24.13
N LYS A 328 24.90 8.15 -24.98
CA LYS A 328 24.84 9.33 -25.85
C LYS A 328 24.74 10.63 -25.05
N ARG A 329 23.85 10.71 -24.06
CA ARG A 329 23.67 11.92 -23.25
C ARG A 329 24.91 12.25 -22.42
N ARG A 330 25.51 11.24 -21.80
CA ARG A 330 26.75 11.38 -21.03
C ARG A 330 27.92 11.77 -21.92
N LEU A 331 28.04 11.17 -23.10
CA LEU A 331 29.03 11.56 -24.10
C LEU A 331 28.87 13.03 -24.49
N ALA A 332 27.65 13.49 -24.77
CA ALA A 332 27.39 14.89 -25.12
C ALA A 332 27.75 15.89 -23.99
N VAL A 333 27.48 15.54 -22.73
CA VAL A 333 27.87 16.36 -21.56
C VAL A 333 29.40 16.44 -21.44
N LEU A 334 30.09 15.31 -21.62
CA LEU A 334 31.56 15.24 -21.59
C LEU A 334 32.19 16.01 -22.77
N GLU A 335 31.63 15.90 -23.98
CA GLU A 335 32.04 16.65 -25.17
C GLU A 335 31.84 18.16 -24.99
N ALA A 336 30.82 18.56 -24.23
CA ALA A 336 30.57 19.96 -23.87
C ALA A 336 31.48 20.48 -22.74
N GLY A 337 32.39 19.66 -22.21
CA GLY A 337 33.32 20.04 -21.14
C GLY A 337 32.65 20.24 -19.77
N GLN A 338 31.44 19.72 -19.58
CA GLN A 338 30.69 19.83 -18.33
C GLN A 338 30.86 18.55 -17.50
N THR A 339 30.88 18.69 -16.17
CA THR A 339 30.89 17.55 -15.25
C THR A 339 29.47 17.06 -14.98
N ASP A 340 29.29 15.74 -15.00
CA ASP A 340 28.04 15.00 -14.81
C ASP A 340 27.24 15.49 -13.58
N PRO A 341 25.99 15.98 -13.72
CA PRO A 341 25.12 16.22 -12.59
C PRO A 341 24.54 14.87 -12.14
N GLN A 342 25.05 14.36 -11.02
CA GLN A 342 24.61 13.09 -10.40
C GLN A 342 23.12 13.05 -10.09
#